data_AF-A0A075GZV4-F1
#
_entry.id   AF-A0A075GZV4-F1
#
_cell.length_a   1.000
_cell.length_b   1.000
_cell.length_c   1.000
_cell.angle_alpha   90.00
_cell.angle_beta   90.00
_cell.angle_gamma   90.00
#
_symmetry.space_group_name_H-M   'P 1'
#
loop_
_entity.id
_entity.type
_entity.pdbx_description
1 polymer ?
#
loop_
_entity_poly.entity_id
_entity_poly.type
_entity_poly.pdbx_seq_one_letter_code
_entity_poly.pdbx_strand_id
1 'polypeptide(L)'
;MATTWAVIKDKKVPDKEKVYLLLRFDNIFGFNLRKLKFKSIPFTIKRLAEKRLKARLKKDFQTADKLRKLLKSKGYEIEDTIKSYILKRK
;
A
#
# COMPACT_ATOMS: atom_id res chain seq x y z
N MET A 1 0.56 14.93 23.91
CA MET A 1 0.51 13.82 22.93
C MET A 1 -0.35 12.63 23.37
N ALA A 2 -0.71 12.49 24.66
CA ALA A 2 -1.51 11.36 25.17
C ALA A 2 -2.99 11.39 24.74
N THR A 3 -3.59 12.58 24.62
CA THR A 3 -5.02 12.74 24.32
C THR A 3 -5.37 12.35 22.87
N THR A 4 -4.56 12.76 21.89
CA THR A 4 -4.76 12.36 20.49
C THR A 4 -4.65 10.84 20.33
N TRP A 5 -3.69 10.19 21.01
CA TRP A 5 -3.57 8.74 20.93
C TRP A 5 -4.72 8.00 21.61
N ALA A 6 -5.26 8.55 22.71
CA ALA A 6 -6.43 8.02 23.39
C ALA A 6 -7.68 8.06 22.50
N VAL A 7 -7.91 9.19 21.80
CA VAL A 7 -9.07 9.36 20.89
C VAL A 7 -9.02 8.39 19.71
N ILE A 8 -7.84 8.13 19.13
CA ILE A 8 -7.72 7.21 18.00
C ILE A 8 -7.95 5.75 18.44
N LYS A 9 -7.46 5.39 19.64
CA LYS A 9 -7.62 4.06 20.23
C LYS A 9 -9.03 3.79 20.77
N ASP A 10 -9.80 4.84 21.03
CA ASP A 10 -11.17 4.69 21.50
C ASP A 10 -12.07 4.10 20.41
N LYS A 11 -12.81 3.04 20.73
CA LYS A 11 -13.76 2.38 19.82
C LYS A 11 -15.12 3.07 19.78
N LYS A 12 -15.41 3.98 20.72
CA LYS A 12 -16.67 4.71 20.80
C LYS A 12 -16.80 5.81 19.74
N VAL A 13 -15.66 6.30 19.24
CA VAL A 13 -15.63 7.35 18.22
C VAL A 13 -15.74 6.71 16.83
N PRO A 14 -16.71 7.12 16.00
CA PRO A 14 -16.82 6.67 14.61
C PRO A 14 -15.56 7.00 13.81
N ASP A 15 -15.19 6.12 12.87
CA ASP A 15 -13.96 6.28 12.07
C ASP A 15 -13.93 7.63 11.30
N LYS A 16 -15.09 8.12 10.87
CA LYS A 16 -15.23 9.41 10.20
C LYS A 16 -14.84 10.59 11.11
N GLU A 17 -15.20 10.53 12.39
CA GLU A 17 -14.87 11.55 13.38
C GLU A 17 -13.38 11.51 13.76
N LYS A 18 -12.79 10.32 13.84
CA LYS A 18 -11.33 10.17 14.05
C LYS A 18 -10.53 10.85 12.95
N VAL A 19 -10.91 10.64 11.69
CA VAL A 19 -10.27 11.29 10.54
C VAL A 19 -10.43 12.81 10.61
N TYR A 20 -11.62 13.31 10.97
CA TYR A 20 -11.84 14.75 11.13
C TYR A 20 -10.95 15.35 12.22
N LEU A 21 -10.87 14.72 13.39
CA LEU A 21 -10.02 15.18 14.49
C LEU A 21 -8.53 15.14 14.13
N LEU A 22 -8.08 14.08 13.45
CA LEU A 22 -6.71 14.00 12.93
C LEU A 22 -6.38 15.13 11.95
N LEU A 23 -7.28 15.45 11.03
CA LEU A 23 -7.13 16.57 10.09
C LEU A 23 -7.16 17.94 10.78
N ARG A 24 -7.82 18.06 11.95
CA ARG A 24 -7.79 19.26 12.79
C ARG A 24 -6.47 19.39 13.55
N PHE A 25 -5.97 18.28 14.10
CA PHE A 25 -4.68 18.24 14.77
C PHE A 25 -3.49 18.45 13.82
N ASP A 26 -3.67 18.14 12.54
CA ASP A 26 -2.68 18.42 11.49
C ASP A 26 -2.29 19.90 11.42
N ASN A 27 -3.17 20.83 11.80
CA ASN A 27 -2.85 22.27 11.88
C ASN A 27 -1.85 22.60 12.99
N ILE A 28 -1.76 21.76 14.02
CA ILE A 28 -0.84 21.94 15.16
C ILE A 28 0.45 21.15 14.92
N PHE A 29 0.34 19.94 14.38
CA PHE A 29 1.50 19.07 14.15
C PHE A 29 2.22 19.33 12.82
N GLY A 30 1.57 19.98 11.84
CA GLY A 30 2.18 20.32 10.56
C GLY A 30 2.53 19.10 9.69
N PHE A 31 1.90 17.94 9.91
CA PHE A 31 2.18 16.72 9.14
C PHE A 31 1.66 16.77 7.71
N ASN A 32 0.87 17.80 7.36
CA ASN A 32 0.24 17.95 6.04
C ASN A 32 -0.48 16.66 5.63
N LEU A 33 -1.22 16.04 6.55
CA LEU A 33 -2.03 14.85 6.31
C LEU A 33 -3.01 15.06 5.15
N ARG A 34 -3.48 16.29 4.91
CA ARG A 34 -4.29 16.64 3.73
C ARG A 34 -3.57 16.43 2.40
N LYS A 35 -2.24 16.50 2.38
CA LYS A 35 -1.39 16.26 1.20
C LYS A 35 -0.90 14.82 1.10
N LEU A 36 -1.25 13.94 2.06
CA LEU A 36 -1.01 12.51 1.94
C LEU A 36 -1.89 11.96 0.81
N LYS A 37 -1.38 12.08 -0.41
CA LYS A 37 -1.84 11.24 -1.51
C LYS A 37 -1.46 9.82 -1.11
N PHE A 38 -2.46 8.98 -0.84
CA PHE A 38 -2.26 7.54 -0.89
C PHE A 38 -1.65 7.24 -2.25
N LYS A 39 -0.34 7.02 -2.29
CA LYS A 39 0.37 6.54 -3.47
C LYS A 39 -0.04 5.09 -3.65
N SER A 40 -1.27 4.90 -4.11
CA SER A 40 -1.77 3.60 -4.51
C SER A 40 -0.88 3.10 -5.63
N ILE A 41 -0.47 1.84 -5.51
CA ILE A 41 0.26 1.18 -6.58
C ILE A 41 -0.65 1.22 -7.82
N PRO A 42 -0.18 1.70 -8.98
CA PRO A 42 -1.01 1.80 -10.17
C PRO A 42 -1.65 0.46 -10.51
N PHE A 43 -2.92 0.50 -10.93
CA PHE A 43 -3.67 -0.72 -11.28
C PHE A 43 -2.92 -1.61 -12.29
N THR A 44 -2.19 -1.00 -13.21
CA THR A 44 -1.32 -1.70 -14.17
C THR A 44 -0.24 -2.55 -13.51
N ILE A 45 0.38 -2.08 -12.43
CA ILE A 45 1.42 -2.81 -11.69
C ILE A 45 0.80 -3.95 -10.91
N LYS A 46 -0.35 -3.71 -10.25
CA LYS A 46 -1.10 -4.76 -9.55
C LYS A 46 -1.51 -5.88 -10.51
N ARG A 47 -2.00 -5.53 -11.71
CA ARG A 47 -2.36 -6.50 -12.75
C ARG A 47 -1.15 -7.31 -13.26
N LEU A 48 0.03 -6.69 -13.36
CA LEU A 48 1.26 -7.40 -13.73
C LEU A 48 1.69 -8.38 -12.65
N ALA A 49 1.59 -8.01 -11.37
CA ALA A 49 1.86 -8.88 -10.24
C ALA A 49 0.89 -10.07 -10.18
N GLU A 50 -0.41 -9.85 -10.42
CA GLU A 50 -1.40 -10.93 -10.52
C GLU A 50 -1.14 -11.87 -11.71
N LYS A 51 -0.80 -11.32 -12.89
CA LYS A 51 -0.41 -12.14 -14.05
C LYS A 51 0.79 -13.02 -13.72
N ARG A 52 1.76 -12.49 -12.97
CA ARG A 52 2.93 -13.25 -12.51
C ARG A 52 2.52 -14.37 -11.56
N LEU A 53 1.66 -14.09 -10.59
CA LEU A 53 1.14 -15.11 -9.66
C LEU A 53 0.45 -16.24 -10.45
N LYS A 54 -0.40 -15.90 -11.42
CA LYS A 54 -1.07 -16.87 -12.30
C LYS A 54 -0.09 -17.69 -13.13
N ALA A 55 0.93 -17.06 -13.71
CA ALA A 55 2.00 -17.76 -14.44
C ALA A 55 2.74 -18.75 -13.53
N ARG A 56 3.05 -18.34 -12.30
CA ARG A 56 3.71 -19.17 -11.29
C ARG A 56 2.85 -20.37 -10.88
N LEU A 57 1.53 -20.18 -10.69
CA LEU A 57 0.56 -21.25 -10.43
C LEU A 57 0.46 -22.24 -11.60
N LYS A 58 0.60 -21.74 -12.83
CA LYS A 58 0.66 -22.55 -14.05
C LYS A 58 2.03 -23.21 -14.31
N LYS A 59 3.00 -23.08 -13.38
CA LYS A 59 4.40 -23.53 -13.54
C LYS A 59 5.13 -22.91 -14.74
N ASP A 60 4.65 -21.78 -15.25
CA ASP A 60 5.29 -21.04 -16.32
C ASP A 60 6.28 -20.03 -15.73
N PHE A 61 7.49 -20.54 -15.44
CA PHE A 61 8.56 -19.76 -14.83
C PHE A 61 9.14 -18.71 -15.80
N GLN A 62 9.13 -18.98 -17.11
CA GLN A 62 9.65 -18.05 -18.12
C GLN A 62 8.82 -16.76 -18.16
N THR A 63 7.49 -16.86 -18.19
CA THR A 63 6.65 -15.66 -18.20
C THR A 63 6.67 -14.94 -16.84
N ALA A 64 6.77 -15.68 -15.74
CA ALA A 64 6.91 -15.09 -14.41
C ALA A 64 8.19 -14.23 -14.27
N ASP A 65 9.31 -14.67 -14.83
CA ASP A 65 10.57 -13.91 -14.81
C ASP A 65 10.54 -12.70 -15.75
N LYS A 66 9.93 -12.82 -16.93
CA LYS A 66 9.69 -11.67 -17.82
C LYS A 66 8.89 -10.58 -17.11
N LEU A 67 7.81 -10.96 -16.43
CA LEU A 67 6.98 -10.03 -15.66
C LEU A 67 7.75 -9.41 -14.48
N ARG A 68 8.61 -10.18 -13.81
CA ARG A 68 9.48 -9.66 -12.74
C ARG A 68 10.43 -8.57 -13.24
N LYS A 69 11.09 -8.79 -14.39
CA LYS A 69 11.96 -7.78 -15.00
C LYS A 69 11.18 -6.52 -15.38
N LEU A 70 9.96 -6.68 -15.92
CA LEU A 70 9.11 -5.57 -16.32
C LEU A 70 8.58 -4.75 -15.14
N LEU A 71 8.37 -5.38 -13.99
CA LEU A 71 8.05 -4.70 -12.74
C LEU A 71 9.25 -3.93 -12.20
N LYS A 72 10.45 -4.55 -12.22
CA LYS A 72 11.70 -3.89 -11.84
C LYS A 72 12.01 -2.68 -12.72
N SER A 73 11.82 -2.77 -14.04
CA SER A 73 12.03 -1.63 -14.95
C SER A 73 11.06 -0.47 -14.69
N LYS A 74 9.88 -0.75 -14.14
CA LYS A 74 8.92 0.27 -13.69
C LYS A 74 9.20 0.80 -12.29
N GLY A 75 10.29 0.39 -11.63
CA GLY A 75 10.66 0.81 -10.28
C GLY A 75 9.88 0.09 -9.18
N TYR A 76 9.30 -1.09 -9.45
CA TYR A 76 8.60 -1.90 -8.46
C TYR A 76 9.34 -3.21 -8.24
N GLU A 77 9.64 -3.49 -6.98
CA GLU A 77 10.17 -4.75 -6.50
C GLU A 77 9.02 -5.64 -6.03
N ILE A 78 9.04 -6.91 -6.43
CA ILE A 78 8.12 -7.91 -5.90
C ILE A 78 8.92 -8.86 -5.01
N GLU A 79 8.42 -9.02 -3.79
CA GLU A 79 8.77 -10.09 -2.87
C GLU A 79 7.64 -11.12 -2.87
N ASP A 80 7.98 -12.39 -3.02
CA ASP A 80 7.00 -13.47 -2.88
C ASP A 80 6.89 -13.90 -1.43
N THR A 81 5.66 -14.05 -0.97
CA THR A 81 5.31 -14.63 0.32
C THR A 81 4.59 -15.96 0.12
N ILE A 82 4.47 -16.76 1.19
CA ILE A 82 3.96 -18.14 1.16
C ILE A 82 2.59 -18.27 0.46
N LYS A 83 1.73 -17.24 0.53
CA LYS A 83 0.40 -17.20 -0.11
C LYS A 83 0.10 -15.90 -0.87
N SER A 84 1.06 -14.97 -0.95
CA SER A 84 0.81 -13.64 -1.53
C SER A 84 2.06 -13.08 -2.18
N TYR A 85 1.94 -11.88 -2.73
CA TYR A 85 3.06 -11.08 -3.18
C TYR A 85 3.03 -9.72 -2.47
N ILE A 86 4.21 -9.20 -2.14
CA ILE A 86 4.39 -7.85 -1.60
C ILE A 86 5.03 -7.01 -2.69
N LEU A 87 4.36 -5.93 -3.07
CA LEU A 87 4.88 -4.94 -3.99
C LEU A 87 5.53 -3.82 -3.18
N LYS A 88 6.85 -3.70 -3.28
CA LYS A 88 7.62 -2.57 -2.76
C LYS A 88 7.98 -1.66 -3.92
N ARG A 89 7.81 -0.34 -3.74
CA ARG A 89 8.35 0.61 -4.71
C ARG A 89 9.81 0.85 -4.36
N LYS A 90 10.69 0.79 -5.36
CA LYS A 90 12.08 1.19 -5.23
C LYS A 90 12.21 2.72 -5.34
#